data_AF-A0A8S8YZ06-F1
#
_entry.id   AF-A0A8S8YZ06-F1
#
_cell.length_a   1.000
_cell.length_b   1.000
_cell.length_c   1.000
_cell.angle_alpha   90.00
_cell.angle_beta   90.00
_cell.angle_gamma   90.00
#
_symmetry.space_group_name_H-M   'P 1'
#
loop_
_entity.id
_entity.type
_entity.pdbx_description
1 polymer ?
#
loop_
_entity_poly.entity_id
_entity_poly.type
_entity_poly.pdbx_seq_one_letter_code
_entity_poly.pdbx_strand_id
1 'polypeptide(L)'
;MRIAILGINQESICHAHSILDGDNSALITIYTEDAEAGFSEIPPEAIILNEVLESISSKWYGLVPEALDRDTPSSTSSSWLVKALAIRLAERGAKFLLHTRISNIDEVNQEISFRGGGQIPSGIQRYDQLLDYR
;
A
#
# COMPACT_ATOMS: atom_id res chain seq x y z
N MET A 1 14.25 -10.61 2.21
CA MET A 1 12.96 -11.31 2.42
C MET A 1 11.95 -10.83 1.39
N ARG A 2 11.15 -11.70 0.77
CA ARG A 2 10.07 -11.36 -0.17
C ARG A 2 8.76 -11.27 0.58
N ILE A 3 8.11 -10.12 0.53
CA ILE A 3 6.87 -9.88 1.26
C ILE A 3 5.79 -9.53 0.26
N ALA A 4 4.72 -10.31 0.28
CA ALA A 4 3.52 -10.00 -0.45
C ALA A 4 2.51 -9.33 0.49
N ILE A 5 1.98 -8.19 0.07
CA ILE A 5 0.94 -7.45 0.78
C ILE A 5 -0.28 -7.37 -0.14
N LEU A 6 -1.43 -7.82 0.33
CA LEU A 6 -2.68 -7.75 -0.43
C LEU A 6 -3.52 -6.61 0.12
N GLY A 7 -4.01 -5.72 -0.75
CA GLY A 7 -4.79 -4.54 -0.35
C GLY A 7 -3.93 -3.31 -0.09
N ILE A 8 -4.49 -2.14 -0.43
CA ILE A 8 -3.82 -0.84 -0.29
C ILE A 8 -4.65 0.10 0.59
N ASN A 9 -4.30 0.18 1.85
CA ASN A 9 -4.90 1.10 2.80
C ASN A 9 -3.81 1.72 3.69
N GLN A 10 -4.18 2.63 4.59
CA GLN A 10 -3.20 3.30 5.44
C GLN A 10 -2.39 2.31 6.27
N GLU A 11 -3.04 1.30 6.86
CA GLU A 11 -2.39 0.29 7.69
C GLU A 11 -1.37 -0.53 6.89
N SER A 12 -1.74 -1.02 5.71
CA SER A 12 -0.88 -1.87 4.89
C SER A 12 0.38 -1.13 4.42
N ILE A 13 0.26 0.15 4.05
CA ILE A 13 1.40 0.97 3.62
C ILE A 13 2.28 1.37 4.82
N CYS A 14 1.70 1.75 5.95
CA CYS A 14 2.47 2.03 7.18
C CYS A 14 3.24 0.80 7.66
N HIS A 15 2.64 -0.39 7.60
CA HIS A 15 3.34 -1.63 7.96
C HIS A 15 4.50 -1.91 6.98
N ALA A 16 4.29 -1.72 5.68
CA ALA A 16 5.36 -1.85 4.69
C ALA A 16 6.53 -0.89 4.93
N HIS A 17 6.25 0.36 5.32
CA HIS A 17 7.29 1.30 5.71
C HIS A 17 8.06 0.86 6.95
N SER A 18 7.36 0.39 7.97
CA SER A 18 7.97 -0.15 9.19
C SER A 18 8.89 -1.32 8.91
N ILE A 19 8.48 -2.24 8.01
CA ILE A 19 9.32 -3.33 7.53
C ILE A 19 10.61 -2.77 6.90
N LEU A 20 10.51 -1.81 5.98
CA LEU A 20 11.69 -1.23 5.33
C LEU A 20 12.55 -0.37 6.26
N ASP A 21 12.02 0.10 7.39
CA ASP A 21 12.79 0.76 8.44
C ASP A 21 13.64 -0.27 9.22
N GLY A 22 13.15 -1.50 9.38
CA GLY A 22 13.86 -2.60 10.05
C GLY A 22 14.78 -3.43 9.14
N ASP A 23 14.36 -3.70 7.91
CA ASP A 23 15.11 -4.40 6.86
C ASP A 23 14.92 -3.69 5.51
N ASN A 24 15.85 -2.81 5.17
CA ASN A 24 15.83 -2.09 3.90
C ASN A 24 16.13 -2.96 2.67
N SER A 25 16.49 -4.24 2.87
CA SER A 25 16.72 -5.21 1.80
C SER A 25 15.48 -6.06 1.48
N ALA A 26 14.39 -5.87 2.25
CA ALA A 26 13.13 -6.55 1.99
C ALA A 26 12.56 -6.14 0.62
N LEU A 27 12.09 -7.14 -0.12
CA LEU A 27 11.44 -6.97 -1.43
C LEU A 27 9.93 -7.02 -1.20
N ILE A 28 9.30 -5.85 -1.15
CA ILE A 28 7.86 -5.73 -0.92
C ILE A 28 7.12 -5.62 -2.25
N THR A 29 6.13 -6.49 -2.47
CA THR A 29 5.16 -6.37 -3.56
C THR A 29 3.77 -6.18 -2.97
N ILE A 30 3.13 -5.04 -3.28
CA ILE A 30 1.73 -4.75 -2.93
C ILE A 30 0.86 -5.08 -4.13
N TYR A 31 -0.18 -5.88 -3.90
CA TYR A 31 -1.20 -6.27 -4.87
C TYR A 31 -2.51 -5.59 -4.50
N THR A 32 -3.14 -4.90 -5.44
CA THR A 32 -4.46 -4.32 -5.24
C THR A 32 -5.27 -4.36 -6.52
N GLU A 33 -6.59 -4.52 -6.38
CA GLU A 33 -7.53 -4.39 -7.50
C GLU A 33 -7.76 -2.92 -7.88
N ASP A 34 -7.44 -1.99 -6.99
CA ASP A 34 -7.58 -0.55 -7.22
C ASP A 34 -6.71 -0.05 -8.38
N ALA A 35 -7.23 0.95 -9.08
CA ALA A 35 -6.52 1.66 -10.14
C ALA A 35 -5.35 2.48 -9.61
N GLU A 36 -5.49 2.99 -8.40
CA GLU A 36 -4.61 3.97 -7.79
C GLU A 36 -4.68 3.85 -6.26
N ALA A 37 -3.53 4.09 -5.61
CA ALA A 37 -3.46 4.16 -4.16
C ALA A 37 -4.32 5.29 -3.58
N GLY A 38 -5.19 4.96 -2.63
CA GLY A 38 -6.02 5.93 -1.90
C GLY A 38 -7.29 6.36 -2.64
N PHE A 39 -7.48 5.99 -3.91
CA PHE A 39 -8.65 6.36 -4.71
C PHE A 39 -9.36 5.10 -5.23
N SER A 40 -9.89 4.32 -4.29
CA SER A 40 -10.73 3.15 -4.52
C SER A 40 -12.20 3.52 -4.77
N GLU A 41 -12.99 2.58 -5.28
CA GLU A 41 -14.45 2.78 -5.46
C GLU A 41 -15.17 3.01 -4.12
N ILE A 42 -14.69 2.35 -3.07
CA ILE A 42 -15.14 2.56 -1.69
C ILE A 42 -14.15 3.53 -1.06
N PRO A 43 -14.57 4.76 -0.70
CA PRO A 43 -13.66 5.72 -0.10
C PRO A 43 -13.17 5.21 1.26
N PRO A 44 -11.93 5.51 1.64
CA PRO A 44 -11.39 5.11 2.94
C PRO A 44 -12.11 5.83 4.08
N GLU A 45 -11.95 5.30 5.30
CA GLU A 45 -12.47 5.94 6.51
C GLU A 45 -11.93 7.37 6.64
N ALA A 46 -12.79 8.26 7.15
CA ALA A 46 -12.44 9.65 7.38
C ALA A 46 -11.42 9.76 8.52
N ILE A 47 -10.39 10.59 8.33
CA ILE A 47 -9.36 10.85 9.33
C ILE A 47 -9.24 12.34 9.62
N ILE A 48 -8.76 12.68 10.82
CA ILE A 48 -8.17 13.99 11.07
C ILE A 48 -6.69 13.89 10.68
N LEU A 49 -6.31 14.57 9.59
CA LEU A 49 -5.00 14.37 8.97
C LEU A 49 -3.85 14.73 9.91
N ASN A 50 -3.95 15.82 10.67
CA ASN A 50 -2.88 16.22 11.59
C ASN A 50 -2.65 15.18 12.70
N GLU A 51 -3.71 14.60 13.28
CA GLU A 51 -3.60 13.53 14.27
C GLU A 51 -2.85 12.32 13.70
N VAL A 52 -3.16 11.94 12.46
CA VAL A 52 -2.47 10.82 11.81
C VAL A 52 -1.01 11.18 11.50
N LEU A 53 -0.72 12.36 10.96
CA LEU A 53 0.65 12.80 10.65
C LEU A 53 1.55 12.88 11.89
N GLU A 54 0.99 13.23 13.05
CA GLU A 54 1.72 13.20 14.33
C GLU A 54 2.03 11.77 14.81
N SER A 55 1.22 10.79 14.40
CA SER A 55 1.36 9.39 14.80
C SER A 55 2.32 8.56 13.94
N ILE A 56 2.69 9.04 12.75
CA ILE A 56 3.54 8.32 11.80
C ILE A 56 4.86 9.05 11.52
N SER A 57 5.86 8.33 11.03
CA SER A 57 7.15 8.91 10.69
C SER A 57 7.03 9.89 9.52
N SER A 58 7.57 11.11 9.66
CA SER A 58 7.62 12.10 8.59
C SER A 58 8.45 11.67 7.37
N LYS A 59 9.22 10.57 7.48
CA LYS A 59 9.95 9.96 6.37
C LYS A 59 9.05 9.12 5.46
N TRP A 60 7.87 8.72 5.93
CA TRP A 60 6.97 7.77 5.26
C TRP A 60 6.05 8.41 4.25
N TYR A 61 5.89 9.73 4.21
CA TYR A 61 5.07 10.42 3.21
C TYR A 61 5.83 11.54 2.53
N GLY A 62 5.46 11.82 1.29
CA GLY A 62 5.94 12.96 0.51
C GLY A 62 5.03 14.19 0.67
N LEU A 63 4.81 14.90 -0.43
CA LEU A 63 3.94 16.06 -0.46
C LEU A 63 2.47 15.64 -0.26
N VAL A 64 1.84 16.20 0.76
CA VAL A 64 0.38 16.18 0.96
C VAL A 64 -0.17 17.56 0.55
N PRO A 65 -1.20 17.67 -0.30
CA PRO A 65 -1.69 18.95 -0.78
C PRO A 65 -2.04 19.94 0.34
N GLU A 66 -1.62 21.21 0.20
CA GLU A 66 -1.89 22.27 1.18
C GLU A 66 -3.38 22.62 1.29
N ALA A 67 -4.14 22.41 0.21
CA ALA A 67 -5.57 22.71 0.16
C ALA A 67 -6.46 21.73 0.94
N LEU A 68 -5.90 20.65 1.50
CA LEU A 68 -6.67 19.71 2.31
C LEU A 68 -6.96 20.29 3.69
N ASP A 69 -8.20 20.08 4.15
CA ASP A 69 -8.52 20.28 5.56
C ASP A 69 -7.76 19.24 6.39
N ARG A 70 -7.05 19.73 7.40
CA ARG A 70 -6.15 18.93 8.24
C ARG A 70 -6.71 18.63 9.62
N ASP A 71 -7.71 19.39 10.04
CA ASP A 71 -8.20 19.41 11.42
C ASP A 71 -9.65 18.90 11.54
N THR A 72 -10.31 18.59 10.40
CA THR A 72 -11.62 17.94 10.40
C THR A 72 -11.59 16.53 9.78
N PRO A 73 -12.43 15.59 10.25
CA PRO A 73 -12.53 14.26 9.66
C PRO A 73 -12.88 14.30 8.17
N SER A 74 -12.02 13.75 7.33
CA SER A 74 -12.20 13.75 5.87
C SER A 74 -11.68 12.47 5.23
N SER A 75 -12.55 11.79 4.46
CA SER A 75 -12.13 10.65 3.62
C SER A 75 -11.25 11.10 2.46
N THR A 76 -11.41 12.34 1.99
CA THR A 76 -10.50 12.92 0.98
C THR A 76 -9.09 13.09 1.54
N SER A 77 -8.97 13.54 2.80
CA SER A 77 -7.65 13.64 3.46
C SER A 77 -7.02 12.27 3.66
N SER A 78 -7.83 11.25 3.98
CA SER A 78 -7.42 9.84 4.04
C SER A 78 -6.90 9.32 2.69
N SER A 79 -7.65 9.52 1.61
CA SER A 79 -7.24 9.16 0.23
C SER A 79 -5.89 9.78 -0.15
N TRP A 80 -5.72 11.07 0.11
CA TRP A 80 -4.47 11.76 -0.20
C TRP A 80 -3.30 11.33 0.68
N LEU A 81 -3.55 11.00 1.95
CA LEU A 81 -2.52 10.44 2.82
C LEU A 81 -2.05 9.07 2.30
N VAL A 82 -2.98 8.16 1.99
CA VAL A 82 -2.66 6.83 1.43
C VAL A 82 -1.85 6.97 0.14
N LYS A 83 -2.23 7.91 -0.74
CA LYS A 83 -1.46 8.23 -1.95
C LYS A 83 -0.05 8.73 -1.64
N ALA A 84 0.10 9.69 -0.72
CA ALA A 84 1.40 10.24 -0.36
C ALA A 84 2.34 9.20 0.29
N LEU A 85 1.79 8.30 1.10
CA LEU A 85 2.49 7.15 1.67
C LEU A 85 2.92 6.17 0.56
N ALA A 86 2.00 5.81 -0.35
CA ALA A 86 2.28 4.86 -1.43
C ALA A 86 3.40 5.34 -2.35
N ILE A 87 3.39 6.62 -2.74
CA ILE A 87 4.44 7.23 -3.55
C ILE A 87 5.79 7.11 -2.85
N ARG A 88 5.84 7.48 -1.56
CA ARG A 88 7.07 7.41 -0.79
C ARG A 88 7.54 5.97 -0.59
N LEU A 89 6.63 5.01 -0.46
CA LEU A 89 6.97 3.60 -0.37
C LEU A 89 7.54 3.07 -1.68
N ALA A 90 7.00 3.50 -2.83
CA ALA A 90 7.54 3.18 -4.15
C ALA A 90 8.96 3.75 -4.35
N GLU A 91 9.20 4.99 -3.92
CA GLU A 91 10.54 5.61 -3.90
C GLU A 91 11.55 4.81 -3.07
N ARG A 92 11.07 4.14 -2.01
CA ARG A 92 11.89 3.26 -1.16
C ARG A 92 12.08 1.86 -1.75
N GLY A 93 11.56 1.59 -2.95
CA GLY A 93 11.78 0.36 -3.70
C GLY A 93 10.67 -0.68 -3.63
N ALA A 94 9.54 -0.38 -2.96
CA ALA A 94 8.40 -1.29 -3.00
C ALA A 94 7.75 -1.30 -4.40
N LYS A 95 7.25 -2.46 -4.79
CA LYS A 95 6.58 -2.66 -6.07
C LYS A 95 5.07 -2.70 -5.89
N PHE A 96 4.35 -1.96 -6.73
CA PHE A 96 2.90 -1.99 -6.77
C PHE A 96 2.42 -2.70 -8.03
N LEU A 97 1.57 -3.71 -7.85
CA LEU A 97 0.75 -4.29 -8.91
C LEU A 97 -0.68 -3.78 -8.72
N LEU A 98 -0.95 -2.62 -9.31
CA LEU A 98 -2.29 -2.01 -9.38
C LEU A 98 -3.15 -2.77 -10.39
N HIS A 99 -4.47 -2.61 -10.30
CA HIS A 99 -5.43 -3.33 -11.16
C HIS A 99 -5.15 -4.83 -11.25
N THR A 100 -4.77 -5.44 -10.13
CA THR A 100 -4.30 -6.82 -10.06
C THR A 100 -5.08 -7.59 -9.02
N ARG A 101 -5.82 -8.60 -9.50
CA ARG A 101 -6.58 -9.53 -8.69
C ARG A 101 -5.78 -10.79 -8.41
N ILE A 102 -5.82 -11.23 -7.17
CA ILE A 102 -5.28 -12.54 -6.77
C ILE A 102 -6.26 -13.64 -7.19
N SER A 103 -5.76 -14.63 -7.94
CA SER A 103 -6.55 -15.78 -8.39
C SER A 103 -6.34 -17.02 -7.53
N ASN A 104 -5.16 -17.18 -6.91
CA ASN A 104 -4.87 -18.28 -5.99
C ASN A 104 -3.73 -17.91 -5.02
N ILE A 105 -3.77 -18.46 -3.82
CA ILE A 105 -2.69 -18.42 -2.84
C ILE A 105 -2.36 -19.87 -2.49
N ASP A 106 -1.16 -20.32 -2.85
CA ASP A 106 -0.66 -21.64 -2.48
C ASP A 106 0.27 -21.46 -1.27
N GLU A 107 -0.24 -21.76 -0.08
CA GLU A 107 0.52 -21.65 1.18
C GLU A 107 1.63 -22.71 1.30
N VAL A 108 1.45 -23.87 0.66
CA VAL A 108 2.43 -24.98 0.72
C VAL A 108 3.68 -24.62 -0.07
N ASN A 109 3.49 -24.07 -1.27
CA ASN A 109 4.60 -23.64 -2.13
C ASN A 109 4.99 -22.17 -1.93
N GLN A 110 4.25 -21.45 -1.06
CA GLN A 110 4.38 -20.01 -0.79
C GLN A 110 4.33 -19.17 -2.07
N GLU A 111 3.30 -19.41 -2.88
CA GLU A 111 3.11 -18.80 -4.19
C GLU A 111 1.78 -18.04 -4.29
N ILE A 112 1.81 -16.88 -4.96
CA ILE A 112 0.63 -16.08 -5.30
C ILE A 112 0.47 -16.07 -6.80
N SER A 113 -0.68 -16.55 -7.27
CA SER A 113 -1.11 -16.44 -8.65
C SER A 113 -2.01 -15.22 -8.80
N PHE A 114 -1.73 -14.36 -9.77
CA PHE A 114 -2.46 -13.13 -9.98
C PHE A 114 -2.70 -12.83 -11.45
N ARG A 115 -3.70 -11.98 -11.72
CA ARG A 115 -4.01 -11.42 -13.03
C ARG A 115 -4.29 -9.93 -12.89
N GLY A 116 -3.72 -9.11 -13.75
CA GLY A 116 -3.90 -7.67 -13.70
C GLY A 116 -3.76 -6.98 -15.05
N GLY A 117 -4.03 -5.67 -15.03
CA GLY A 117 -3.98 -4.80 -16.21
C GLY A 117 -2.65 -4.08 -16.44
N GLY A 118 -1.67 -4.27 -15.54
CA GLY A 118 -0.38 -3.57 -15.59
C GLY A 118 0.66 -4.21 -16.53
N GLN A 119 1.91 -3.71 -16.46
CA GLN A 119 3.06 -4.24 -17.22
C GLN A 119 3.33 -5.72 -16.96
N ILE A 120 2.88 -6.23 -15.81
CA ILE A 120 2.89 -7.66 -15.50
C ILE A 120 1.41 -8.11 -15.50
N PRO A 121 0.92 -8.62 -16.64
CA PRO A 121 -0.52 -8.87 -16.82
C PRO A 121 -1.00 -10.11 -16.06
N SER A 122 -0.11 -11.05 -15.75
CA SER A 122 -0.38 -12.20 -14.89
C SER A 122 0.92 -12.87 -14.51
N GLY A 123 0.88 -13.70 -13.48
CA GLY A 123 2.04 -14.49 -13.10
C GLY A 123 1.84 -15.26 -11.81
N ILE A 124 2.92 -15.94 -11.43
CA ILE A 124 3.07 -16.60 -10.15
C ILE A 124 4.31 -15.98 -9.49
N GLN A 125 4.18 -15.50 -8.26
CA GLN A 125 5.29 -14.96 -7.48
C GLN A 125 5.41 -15.68 -6.14
N ARG A 126 6.64 -16.03 -5.77
CA ARG A 126 6.95 -16.57 -4.44
C ARG A 126 7.03 -15.46 -3.40
N TYR A 127 6.58 -15.78 -2.19
CA TYR A 127 6.72 -14.93 -1.02
C TYR A 127 7.38 -15.72 0.12
N ASP A 128 8.08 -15.02 1.01
CA ASP A 128 8.53 -15.56 2.28
C ASP A 128 7.50 -15.24 3.38
N GLN A 129 6.80 -14.10 3.25
CA GLN A 129 5.74 -13.65 4.13
C GLN A 129 4.57 -13.06 3.33
N LEU A 130 3.33 -13.38 3.74
CA LEU A 130 2.09 -12.85 3.19
C LEU A 130 1.35 -12.05 4.27
N LEU A 131 0.91 -10.84 3.92
CA LEU A 131 0.08 -9.98 4.75
C LEU A 131 -1.19 -9.60 3.97
N ASP A 132 -2.38 -9.88 4.48
CA ASP A 132 -3.64 -9.64 3.79
C ASP A 132 -4.46 -8.53 4.48
N TYR A 133 -4.74 -7.47 3.74
CA TYR A 133 -5.43 -6.23 4.16
C TYR A 133 -6.61 -5.86 3.23
N ARG A 134 -7.07 -6.81 2.41
CA ARG A 134 -8.23 -6.60 1.53
C ARG A 134 -9.56 -6.55 2.29
#